data_AF-A0AAD4FE59-F1
#
_entry.id   AF-A0AAD4FE59-F1
#
_cell.length_a   1.000
_cell.length_b   1.000
_cell.length_c   1.000
_cell.angle_alpha   90.00
_cell.angle_beta   90.00
_cell.angle_gamma   90.00
#
_symmetry.space_group_name_H-M   'P 1'
#
loop_
_entity.id
_entity.type
_entity.pdbx_description
1 polymer ?
#
loop_
_entity_poly.entity_id
_entity_poly.type
_entity_poly.pdbx_seq_one_letter_code
_entity_poly.pdbx_strand_id
1 'polypeptide(L)'
;MSVKAFLPSFGVAVSQVAVQAANTIYPTEYIVEHMLKLSNYLIDLAGSSNLFGKPEIDLYTPNLGTLFARLQKKQVGPSLLPRGFLTAERIHARIYLRSDQEAADRPLADYEDLYYALVARMQEMHQLLNLRIESGFNDATELVYEGGPSIAELHNSLSEYWNMLNDPSCGKALDDAVREAKVQALRYEVVWQVEKDNISVEDGHAQLAALYSPDVYRGILGVNFIQDWAPTMTGAYLEQKYRHVLNLEREEATFKARQERRQAKLKSKRDALNGAPTAVQRLPDRRRARAVRKAGHDADSKTYIEADHQCLPKDQPWMQHSPEYRAELRPGHRPEEHSTTVCEQNIAQAEDMLMLLEWQMKTQRVSEYSGYLRARAGQDSQHAVQGTQDSVTDDFVSPSYPTLSRGGNGGEFNHASTYYSQYMEF
;
A
#
# COMPACT_ATOMS: atom_id res chain seq x y z
N MET A 1 -7.42 -35.50 -25.12
CA MET A 1 -7.66 -34.41 -24.15
C MET A 1 -6.35 -34.21 -23.41
N SER A 2 -5.65 -33.09 -23.63
CA SER A 2 -4.41 -32.79 -22.90
C SER A 2 -4.77 -32.50 -21.45
N VAL A 3 -4.15 -33.21 -20.50
CA VAL A 3 -4.35 -32.96 -19.07
C VAL A 3 -3.78 -31.56 -18.80
N LYS A 4 -4.65 -30.58 -18.52
CA LYS A 4 -4.20 -29.23 -18.14
C LYS A 4 -3.32 -29.37 -16.89
N ALA A 5 -2.05 -29.02 -17.01
CA ALA A 5 -1.12 -29.06 -15.90
C ALA A 5 -1.37 -27.85 -15.00
N PHE A 6 -2.03 -28.09 -13.86
CA PHE A 6 -2.17 -27.08 -12.81
C PHE A 6 -0.88 -26.98 -12.01
N LEU A 7 -0.53 -25.78 -11.56
CA LEU A 7 0.54 -25.63 -10.59
C LEU A 7 0.06 -26.18 -9.24
N PRO A 8 0.85 -27.02 -8.55
CA PRO A 8 0.48 -27.50 -7.22
C PRO A 8 0.11 -26.37 -6.27
N SER A 9 -0.93 -26.58 -5.45
CA SER A 9 -1.24 -25.65 -4.36
C SER A 9 -0.08 -25.61 -3.36
N PHE A 10 0.12 -24.45 -2.74
CA PHE A 10 1.03 -24.36 -1.61
C PHE A 10 0.59 -25.28 -0.47
N GLY A 11 1.55 -25.71 0.36
CA GLY A 11 1.27 -26.45 1.58
C GLY A 11 0.36 -25.65 2.52
N VAL A 12 -0.34 -26.34 3.42
CA VAL A 12 -1.21 -25.70 4.42
C VAL A 12 -0.37 -24.72 5.26
N ALA A 13 -0.90 -23.52 5.47
CA ALA A 13 -0.24 -22.52 6.31
C ALA A 13 -0.04 -23.04 7.74
N VAL A 14 1.06 -22.63 8.37
CA VAL A 14 1.38 -23.10 9.72
C VAL A 14 0.35 -22.61 10.73
N SER A 15 -0.14 -23.52 11.59
CA SER A 15 -1.09 -23.18 12.64
C SER A 15 -0.38 -22.71 13.91
N GLN A 16 -1.06 -21.89 14.70
CA GLN A 16 -0.57 -21.46 16.01
C GLN A 16 -0.21 -22.65 16.91
N VAL A 17 -1.03 -23.71 16.87
CA VAL A 17 -0.82 -24.94 17.66
C VAL A 17 0.48 -25.63 17.24
N ALA A 18 0.75 -25.72 15.93
CA ALA A 18 1.99 -26.30 15.43
C ALA A 18 3.22 -25.50 15.87
N VAL A 19 3.14 -24.16 15.82
CA VAL A 19 4.20 -23.28 16.30
C VAL A 19 4.46 -23.43 17.80
N GLN A 20 3.40 -23.49 18.62
CA GLN A 20 3.54 -23.70 20.06
C GLN A 20 4.14 -25.08 20.40
N ALA A 21 3.83 -26.10 19.59
CA ALA A 21 4.36 -27.45 19.77
C ALA A 21 5.81 -27.63 19.24
N ALA A 22 6.32 -26.69 18.44
CA ALA A 22 7.66 -26.78 17.88
C ALA A 22 8.72 -26.69 18.99
N ASN A 23 9.67 -27.63 19.00
CA ASN A 23 10.77 -27.64 19.97
C ASN A 23 12.05 -26.98 19.44
N THR A 24 12.10 -26.75 18.13
CA THR A 24 13.21 -26.12 17.41
C THR A 24 12.85 -24.69 17.06
N ILE A 25 13.87 -23.84 16.92
CA ILE A 25 13.74 -22.42 16.58
C ILE A 25 14.78 -22.14 15.50
N TYR A 26 14.38 -21.47 14.42
CA TYR A 26 15.33 -21.05 13.38
C TYR A 26 16.18 -19.87 13.87
N PRO A 27 17.45 -19.76 13.43
CA PRO A 27 18.26 -18.59 13.72
C PRO A 27 17.62 -17.31 13.16
N THR A 28 17.61 -16.25 13.96
CA THR A 28 17.02 -14.96 13.58
C THR A 28 17.64 -14.40 12.31
N GLU A 29 18.96 -14.45 12.20
CA GLU A 29 19.73 -13.91 11.08
C GLU A 29 19.36 -14.63 9.78
N TYR A 30 19.14 -15.94 9.85
CA TYR A 30 18.72 -16.75 8.71
C TYR A 30 17.35 -16.30 8.20
N ILE A 31 16.38 -16.08 9.09
CA ILE A 31 15.03 -15.64 8.71
C ILE A 31 15.08 -14.24 8.09
N VAL A 32 15.78 -13.29 8.74
CA VAL A 32 15.93 -11.91 8.26
C VAL A 32 16.55 -11.87 6.87
N GLU A 33 17.65 -12.61 6.66
CA GLU A 33 18.32 -12.69 5.38
C GLU A 33 17.38 -13.20 4.27
N HIS A 34 16.63 -14.27 4.54
CA HIS A 34 15.72 -14.84 3.55
C HIS A 34 14.51 -13.93 3.27
N MET A 35 13.97 -13.27 4.29
CA MET A 35 12.87 -12.31 4.12
C MET A 35 13.29 -11.10 3.28
N LEU A 36 14.49 -10.56 3.51
CA LEU A 36 15.02 -9.44 2.72
C LEU A 36 15.31 -9.86 1.26
N LYS A 37 15.98 -11.00 1.07
CA LYS A 37 16.25 -11.55 -0.28
C LYS A 37 14.97 -11.80 -1.06
N LEU A 38 14.00 -12.48 -0.43
CA LEU A 38 12.71 -12.77 -1.05
C LEU A 38 11.93 -11.49 -1.36
N SER A 39 11.92 -10.51 -0.46
CA SER A 39 11.24 -9.23 -0.70
C SER A 39 11.80 -8.55 -1.93
N ASN A 40 13.13 -8.43 -2.02
CA ASN A 40 13.79 -7.84 -3.18
C ASN A 40 13.46 -8.61 -4.46
N TYR A 41 13.56 -9.94 -4.42
CA TYR A 41 13.26 -10.82 -5.55
C TYR A 41 11.82 -10.63 -6.06
N LEU A 42 10.82 -10.63 -5.19
CA LEU A 42 9.41 -10.48 -5.60
C LEU A 42 9.06 -9.07 -6.08
N ILE A 43 9.72 -8.04 -5.53
CA ILE A 43 9.59 -6.65 -5.99
C ILE A 43 10.17 -6.50 -7.40
N ASP A 44 11.39 -6.98 -7.62
CA ASP A 44 12.06 -6.93 -8.93
C ASP A 44 11.28 -7.73 -9.97
N LEU A 45 10.84 -8.94 -9.63
CA LEU A 45 10.00 -9.79 -10.48
C LEU A 45 8.70 -9.08 -10.89
N ALA A 46 8.03 -8.42 -9.95
CA ALA A 46 6.81 -7.66 -10.23
C ALA A 46 7.06 -6.41 -11.09
N GLY A 47 8.24 -5.79 -10.98
CA GLY A 47 8.65 -4.66 -11.80
C GLY A 47 9.04 -5.04 -13.23
N SER A 48 9.64 -6.22 -13.40
CA SER A 48 10.12 -6.72 -14.70
C SER A 48 9.06 -7.48 -15.50
N SER A 49 7.99 -7.96 -14.86
CA SER A 49 6.96 -8.78 -15.50
C SER A 49 5.65 -8.05 -15.71
N ASN A 50 5.05 -8.24 -16.89
CA ASN A 50 3.67 -7.84 -17.15
C ASN A 50 2.63 -8.87 -16.65
N LEU A 51 3.08 -10.02 -16.12
CA LEU A 51 2.16 -11.07 -15.66
C LEU A 51 1.30 -10.62 -14.48
N PHE A 52 1.88 -9.81 -13.59
CA PHE A 52 1.27 -9.42 -12.31
C PHE A 52 0.62 -8.03 -12.33
N GLY A 53 0.45 -7.45 -13.52
CA GLY A 53 -0.01 -6.07 -13.69
C GLY A 53 1.08 -5.05 -13.34
N LYS A 54 0.76 -3.76 -13.54
CA LYS A 54 1.68 -2.69 -13.17
C LYS A 54 1.66 -2.54 -11.65
N PRO A 55 2.83 -2.51 -10.97
CA PRO A 55 2.86 -2.24 -9.55
C PRO A 55 2.27 -0.86 -9.28
N GLU A 56 1.29 -0.79 -8.39
CA GLU A 56 0.72 0.49 -7.96
C GLU A 56 1.76 1.23 -7.10
N ILE A 57 2.20 2.40 -7.58
CA ILE A 57 3.17 3.23 -6.88
C ILE A 57 2.43 4.17 -5.93
N ASP A 58 1.72 3.61 -4.94
CA ASP A 58 1.25 4.39 -3.79
C ASP A 58 2.18 4.17 -2.58
N LEU A 59 2.98 5.20 -2.28
CA LEU A 59 3.91 5.21 -1.15
C LEU A 59 3.20 5.20 0.22
N TYR A 60 1.88 5.39 0.24
CA TYR A 60 1.05 5.48 1.44
C TYR A 60 0.07 4.32 1.55
N THR A 61 0.25 3.26 0.76
CA THR A 61 -0.44 1.98 0.90
C THR A 61 0.57 0.94 1.37
N PRO A 62 0.30 0.20 2.46
CA PRO A 62 1.24 -0.77 3.00
C PRO A 62 1.22 -2.06 2.16
N ASN A 63 1.96 -2.05 1.06
CA ASN A 63 2.28 -3.22 0.26
C ASN A 63 3.72 -3.68 0.49
N LEU A 64 4.11 -4.83 -0.08
CA LEU A 64 5.47 -5.38 0.06
C LEU A 64 6.57 -4.36 -0.30
N GLY A 65 6.39 -3.63 -1.41
CA GLY A 65 7.35 -2.62 -1.87
C GLY A 65 7.47 -1.45 -0.90
N THR A 66 6.34 -0.93 -0.41
CA THR A 66 6.30 0.16 0.58
C THR A 66 6.96 -0.28 1.88
N LEU A 67 6.59 -1.43 2.44
CA LEU A 67 7.13 -1.91 3.71
C LEU A 67 8.63 -2.22 3.63
N PHE A 68 9.08 -2.85 2.55
CA PHE A 68 10.50 -3.09 2.28
C PHE A 68 11.28 -1.77 2.16
N ALA A 69 10.77 -0.81 1.38
CA ALA A 69 11.40 0.50 1.23
C ALA A 69 11.47 1.28 2.56
N ARG A 70 10.47 1.13 3.44
CA ARG A 70 10.48 1.73 4.79
C ARG A 70 11.61 1.14 5.63
N LEU A 71 11.74 -0.19 5.63
CA LEU A 71 12.81 -0.91 6.33
C LEU A 71 14.19 -0.43 5.87
N GLN A 72 14.41 -0.35 4.54
CA GLN A 72 15.66 0.15 3.94
C GLN A 72 15.94 1.62 4.28
N LYS A 73 14.90 2.47 4.38
CA LYS A 73 15.01 3.89 4.78
C LYS A 73 15.11 4.09 6.29
N LYS A 74 15.38 3.02 7.01
CA LYS A 74 15.46 2.96 8.46
C LYS A 74 14.21 3.40 9.21
N GLN A 75 13.05 3.45 8.57
CA GLN A 75 11.79 3.82 9.22
C GLN A 75 11.34 2.70 10.15
N VAL A 76 10.71 3.07 11.26
CA VAL A 76 10.09 2.13 12.20
C VAL A 76 8.66 1.81 11.77
N GLY A 77 8.20 0.59 12.05
CA GLY A 77 6.80 0.21 11.90
C GLY A 77 5.89 0.93 12.90
N PRO A 78 4.56 0.68 12.85
CA PRO A 78 3.61 1.14 13.86
C PRO A 78 4.03 0.72 15.28
N SER A 79 3.45 1.36 16.29
CA SER A 79 3.76 1.02 17.68
C SER A 79 3.26 -0.37 18.02
N LEU A 80 4.07 -1.13 18.77
CA LEU A 80 3.71 -2.44 19.31
C LEU A 80 2.85 -2.33 20.58
N LEU A 81 2.65 -1.12 21.11
CA LEU A 81 1.81 -0.90 22.27
C LEU A 81 0.33 -1.18 21.94
N PRO A 82 -0.45 -1.66 22.92
CA PRO A 82 -1.89 -1.79 22.78
C PRO A 82 -2.53 -0.44 22.38
N ARG A 83 -3.65 -0.50 21.64
CA ARG A 83 -4.30 0.70 21.09
C ARG A 83 -4.65 1.76 22.13
N GLY A 84 -4.97 1.36 23.36
CA GLY A 84 -5.26 2.29 24.46
C GLY A 84 -4.09 3.23 24.82
N PHE A 85 -2.85 2.88 24.46
CA PHE A 85 -1.67 3.72 24.69
C PHE A 85 -1.31 4.61 23.49
N LEU A 86 -2.03 4.50 22.37
CA LEU A 86 -1.71 5.20 21.13
C LEU A 86 -2.47 6.53 21.04
N THR A 87 -1.84 7.59 21.52
CA THR A 87 -2.33 8.97 21.31
C THR A 87 -1.83 9.52 19.97
N ALA A 88 -2.55 10.50 19.41
CA ALA A 88 -2.15 11.17 18.16
C ALA A 88 -0.72 11.77 18.26
N GLU A 89 -0.37 12.34 19.41
CA GLU A 89 0.97 12.89 19.68
C GLU A 89 2.05 11.80 19.62
N ARG A 90 1.79 10.61 20.16
CA ARG A 90 2.74 9.49 20.12
C ARG A 90 2.92 8.93 18.71
N ILE A 91 1.82 8.82 17.97
CA ILE A 91 1.89 8.41 16.56
C ILE A 91 2.71 9.45 15.78
N HIS A 92 2.45 10.73 15.98
CA HIS A 92 3.19 11.82 15.35
C HIS A 92 4.67 11.86 15.78
N ALA A 93 5.03 11.58 17.03
CA ALA A 93 6.43 11.47 17.44
C ALA A 93 7.13 10.30 16.72
N ARG A 94 6.40 9.21 16.47
CA ARG A 94 6.95 7.97 15.90
C ARG A 94 7.28 8.06 14.42
N ILE A 95 6.55 8.83 13.60
CA ILE A 95 6.83 8.94 12.15
C ILE A 95 8.21 9.56 11.86
N TYR A 96 8.80 10.27 12.82
CA TYR A 96 10.15 10.81 12.75
C TYR A 96 11.23 9.87 13.29
N LEU A 97 10.85 8.82 14.02
CA LEU A 97 11.80 7.89 14.59
C LEU A 97 12.45 7.06 13.47
N ARG A 98 13.76 6.92 13.56
CA ARG A 98 14.57 6.07 12.67
C ARG A 98 15.34 5.10 13.56
N SER A 99 15.46 3.85 13.14
CA SER A 99 16.41 2.96 13.80
C SER A 99 17.83 3.32 13.35
N ASP A 100 18.77 3.10 14.25
CA ASP A 100 20.20 3.26 14.04
C ASP A 100 20.79 2.13 13.21
N GLN A 101 20.18 0.94 13.28
CA GLN A 101 20.58 -0.27 12.58
C GLN A 101 20.14 -0.30 11.10
N GLU A 102 20.99 -0.89 10.26
CA GLU A 102 20.63 -1.27 8.90
C GLU A 102 19.58 -2.38 8.91
N ALA A 103 18.87 -2.58 7.80
CA ALA A 103 17.81 -3.58 7.72
C ALA A 103 18.31 -4.96 8.23
N ALA A 104 19.40 -5.49 7.67
CA ALA A 104 19.92 -6.81 8.00
C ALA A 104 20.24 -7.03 9.49
N ASP A 105 20.50 -5.97 10.26
CA ASP A 105 20.89 -6.04 11.67
C ASP A 105 19.72 -5.80 12.63
N ARG A 106 18.52 -5.51 12.11
CA ARG A 106 17.34 -5.23 12.92
C ARG A 106 16.80 -6.47 13.62
N PRO A 107 16.15 -6.30 14.79
CA PRO A 107 15.50 -7.41 15.49
C PRO A 107 14.40 -8.03 14.62
N LEU A 108 14.21 -9.34 14.73
CA LEU A 108 13.23 -10.11 13.95
C LEU A 108 11.80 -9.55 14.07
N ALA A 109 11.45 -8.97 15.23
CA ALA A 109 10.13 -8.38 15.44
C ALA A 109 9.80 -7.23 14.48
N ASP A 110 10.80 -6.50 13.97
CA ASP A 110 10.59 -5.41 13.00
C ASP A 110 10.15 -5.94 11.62
N TYR A 111 10.25 -7.25 11.40
CA TYR A 111 9.90 -7.93 10.17
C TYR A 111 8.48 -8.50 10.16
N GLU A 112 7.71 -8.40 11.26
CA GLU A 112 6.35 -8.93 11.36
C GLU A 112 5.46 -8.51 10.17
N ASP A 113 5.42 -7.20 9.87
CA ASP A 113 4.57 -6.68 8.80
C ASP A 113 5.08 -7.03 7.40
N LEU A 114 6.40 -7.15 7.24
CA LEU A 114 7.00 -7.61 5.99
C LEU A 114 6.67 -9.09 5.74
N TYR A 115 6.65 -9.91 6.80
CA TYR A 115 6.23 -11.32 6.74
C TYR A 115 4.81 -11.44 6.20
N TYR A 116 3.86 -10.68 6.76
CA TYR A 116 2.48 -10.69 6.27
C TYR A 116 2.39 -10.27 4.80
N ALA A 117 3.08 -9.21 4.40
CA ALA A 117 3.09 -8.76 3.01
C ALA A 117 3.74 -9.76 2.06
N LEU A 118 4.80 -10.45 2.48
CA LEU A 118 5.45 -11.52 1.71
C LEU A 118 4.50 -12.71 1.47
N VAL A 119 3.89 -13.22 2.53
CA VAL A 119 2.94 -14.34 2.47
C VAL A 119 1.78 -13.99 1.53
N ALA A 120 1.18 -12.81 1.69
CA ALA A 120 0.09 -12.35 0.83
C ALA A 120 0.54 -12.22 -0.63
N ARG A 121 1.74 -11.68 -0.89
CA ARG A 121 2.25 -11.49 -2.25
C ARG A 121 2.55 -12.82 -2.95
N MET A 122 3.12 -13.80 -2.24
CA MET A 122 3.36 -15.14 -2.80
C MET A 122 2.05 -15.82 -3.19
N GLN A 123 1.03 -15.76 -2.31
CA GLN A 123 -0.30 -16.29 -2.58
C GLN A 123 -0.96 -15.59 -3.77
N GLU A 124 -0.89 -14.27 -3.85
CA GLU A 124 -1.44 -13.49 -4.96
C GLU A 124 -0.77 -13.87 -6.30
N MET A 125 0.56 -13.95 -6.33
CA MET A 125 1.30 -14.37 -7.51
C MET A 125 0.91 -15.78 -7.94
N HIS A 126 0.81 -16.74 -7.01
CA HIS A 126 0.37 -18.10 -7.28
C HIS A 126 -1.04 -18.16 -7.89
N GLN A 127 -1.99 -17.41 -7.32
CA GLN A 127 -3.36 -17.32 -7.84
C GLN A 127 -3.41 -16.75 -9.26
N LEU A 128 -2.63 -15.69 -9.52
CA LEU A 128 -2.56 -15.08 -10.85
C LEU A 128 -1.93 -16.00 -11.90
N LEU A 129 -0.88 -16.74 -11.53
CA LEU A 129 -0.27 -17.74 -12.42
C LEU A 129 -1.24 -18.85 -12.78
N ASN A 130 -1.94 -19.42 -11.78
CA ASN A 130 -2.95 -20.45 -12.03
C ASN A 130 -4.09 -19.94 -12.90
N LEU A 131 -4.62 -18.73 -12.63
CA LEU A 131 -5.68 -18.14 -13.44
C LEU A 131 -5.26 -17.98 -14.91
N ARG A 132 -4.01 -17.57 -15.17
CA ARG A 132 -3.47 -17.43 -16.54
C ARG A 132 -3.31 -18.77 -17.25
N ILE A 133 -2.83 -19.80 -16.55
CA ILE A 133 -2.71 -21.17 -17.09
C ILE A 133 -4.10 -21.76 -17.37
N GLU A 134 -5.04 -21.61 -16.43
CA GLU A 134 -6.40 -22.14 -16.55
C GLU A 134 -7.15 -21.58 -17.76
N SER A 135 -6.99 -20.27 -17.97
CA SER A 135 -7.57 -19.54 -19.10
C SER A 135 -6.84 -19.78 -20.43
N GLY A 136 -5.67 -20.43 -20.41
CA GLY A 136 -4.87 -20.72 -21.60
C GLY A 136 -4.13 -19.51 -22.16
N PHE A 137 -3.94 -18.45 -21.37
CA PHE A 137 -3.11 -17.30 -21.77
C PHE A 137 -1.62 -17.59 -21.69
N ASN A 138 -1.22 -18.54 -20.85
CA ASN A 138 0.18 -18.90 -20.62
C ASN A 138 0.31 -20.40 -20.38
N ASP A 139 1.39 -21.01 -20.87
CA ASP A 139 1.82 -22.36 -20.47
C ASP A 139 2.84 -22.33 -19.32
N ALA A 140 2.90 -23.40 -18.53
CA ALA A 140 3.83 -23.50 -17.39
C ALA A 140 5.33 -23.38 -17.80
N THR A 141 5.65 -23.66 -19.05
CA THR A 141 7.01 -23.55 -19.62
C THR A 141 7.34 -22.14 -20.11
N GLU A 142 6.36 -21.24 -20.19
CA GLU A 142 6.61 -19.87 -20.64
C GLU A 142 7.39 -19.06 -19.60
N LEU A 143 8.21 -18.13 -20.09
CA LEU A 143 9.01 -17.24 -19.25
C LEU A 143 8.15 -16.12 -18.65
N VAL A 144 8.42 -15.78 -17.39
CA VAL A 144 7.70 -14.72 -16.67
C VAL A 144 8.01 -13.33 -17.21
N TYR A 145 9.23 -13.15 -17.71
CA TYR A 145 9.72 -11.97 -18.46
C TYR A 145 10.91 -12.41 -19.32
N GLU A 146 11.37 -11.55 -20.24
CA GLU A 146 12.50 -11.87 -21.13
C GLU A 146 13.78 -12.13 -20.32
N GLY A 147 14.34 -13.33 -20.46
CA GLY A 147 15.50 -13.77 -19.67
C GLY A 147 15.20 -14.15 -18.22
N GLY A 148 13.93 -14.15 -17.80
CA GLY A 148 13.49 -14.58 -16.48
C GLY A 148 13.26 -16.09 -16.35
N PRO A 149 12.82 -16.57 -15.17
CA PRO A 149 12.45 -17.98 -14.98
C PRO A 149 11.17 -18.32 -15.76
N SER A 150 10.99 -19.60 -16.06
CA SER A 150 9.68 -20.14 -16.46
C SER A 150 8.65 -20.03 -15.33
N ILE A 151 7.36 -20.06 -15.66
CA ILE A 151 6.29 -20.06 -14.66
C ILE A 151 6.42 -21.25 -13.69
N ALA A 152 6.79 -22.43 -14.19
CA ALA A 152 7.04 -23.60 -13.36
C ALA A 152 8.25 -23.41 -12.41
N GLU A 153 9.36 -22.85 -12.89
CA GLU A 153 10.53 -22.54 -12.06
C GLU A 153 10.20 -21.50 -10.98
N LEU A 154 9.47 -20.44 -11.35
CA LEU A 154 8.99 -19.45 -10.39
C LEU A 154 8.11 -20.10 -9.32
N HIS A 155 7.18 -20.98 -9.72
CA HIS A 155 6.33 -21.70 -8.78
C HIS A 155 7.14 -22.57 -7.81
N ASN A 156 8.17 -23.26 -8.29
CA ASN A 156 9.06 -24.05 -7.44
C ASN A 156 9.77 -23.15 -6.42
N SER A 157 10.34 -22.02 -6.85
CA SER A 157 10.98 -21.06 -5.95
C SER A 157 10.00 -20.52 -4.91
N LEU A 158 8.80 -20.10 -5.33
CA LEU A 158 7.75 -19.64 -4.41
C LEU A 158 7.37 -20.72 -3.40
N SER A 159 7.31 -21.99 -3.83
CA SER A 159 6.98 -23.12 -2.97
C SER A 159 8.08 -23.40 -1.94
N GLU A 160 9.36 -23.28 -2.31
CA GLU A 160 10.49 -23.40 -1.38
C GLU A 160 10.44 -22.33 -0.29
N TYR A 161 10.23 -21.07 -0.68
CA TYR A 161 10.08 -19.97 0.28
C TYR A 161 8.83 -20.10 1.13
N TRP A 162 7.70 -20.54 0.55
CA TRP A 162 6.48 -20.82 1.28
C TRP A 162 6.70 -21.88 2.36
N ASN A 163 7.39 -22.97 2.02
CA ASN A 163 7.67 -24.05 2.96
C ASN A 163 8.58 -23.59 4.10
N MET A 164 9.59 -22.76 3.81
CA MET A 164 10.46 -22.19 4.83
C MET A 164 9.69 -21.26 5.78
N LEU A 165 8.91 -20.33 5.25
CA LEU A 165 8.13 -19.36 6.04
C LEU A 165 6.96 -20.02 6.80
N ASN A 166 6.51 -21.20 6.38
CA ASN A 166 5.51 -22.02 7.07
C ASN A 166 6.12 -23.18 7.87
N ASP A 167 7.44 -23.20 8.08
CA ASP A 167 8.03 -24.13 9.04
C ASP A 167 7.62 -23.72 10.47
N PRO A 168 7.12 -24.64 11.31
CA PRO A 168 6.76 -24.34 12.69
C PRO A 168 7.88 -23.69 13.51
N SER A 169 9.14 -24.01 13.23
CA SER A 169 10.31 -23.44 13.88
C SER A 169 10.58 -22.00 13.45
N CYS A 170 10.32 -21.67 12.19
CA CYS A 170 10.37 -20.29 11.69
C CYS A 170 9.25 -19.46 12.31
N GLY A 171 8.02 -19.99 12.31
CA GLY A 171 6.87 -19.37 12.96
C GLY A 171 7.10 -19.14 14.46
N LYS A 172 7.76 -20.08 15.14
CA LYS A 172 8.12 -19.95 16.57
C LYS A 172 9.11 -18.83 16.83
N ALA A 173 10.19 -18.76 16.04
CA ALA A 173 11.18 -17.70 16.15
C ALA A 173 10.54 -16.30 16.00
N LEU A 174 9.67 -16.15 15.00
CA LEU A 174 8.97 -14.88 14.75
C LEU A 174 7.95 -14.57 15.85
N ASP A 175 7.18 -15.55 16.31
CA ASP A 175 6.19 -15.40 17.41
C ASP A 175 6.86 -14.96 18.71
N ASP A 176 7.95 -15.62 19.09
CA ASP A 176 8.70 -15.31 20.31
C ASP A 176 9.34 -13.91 20.22
N ALA A 177 9.95 -13.56 19.08
CA ALA A 177 10.54 -12.24 18.88
C ALA A 177 9.49 -11.12 18.95
N VAL A 178 8.33 -11.29 18.32
CA VAL A 178 7.24 -10.29 18.36
C VAL A 178 6.66 -10.16 19.76
N ARG A 179 6.48 -11.28 20.48
CA ARG A 179 6.03 -11.26 21.88
C ARG A 179 7.02 -10.53 22.78
N GLU A 180 8.31 -10.83 22.66
CA GLU A 180 9.37 -10.16 23.41
C GLU A 180 9.41 -8.65 23.11
N ALA A 181 9.32 -8.25 21.85
CA ALA A 181 9.31 -6.84 21.47
C ALA A 181 8.07 -6.10 22.00
N LYS A 182 6.90 -6.75 22.06
CA LYS A 182 5.69 -6.20 22.69
C LYS A 182 5.87 -6.01 24.20
N VAL A 183 6.45 -7.00 24.89
CA VAL A 183 6.80 -6.89 26.32
C VAL A 183 7.76 -5.73 26.55
N GLN A 184 8.80 -5.61 25.72
CA GLN A 184 9.78 -4.55 25.84
C GLN A 184 9.18 -3.17 25.59
N ALA A 185 8.26 -3.05 24.62
CA ALA A 185 7.50 -1.82 24.39
C ALA A 185 6.66 -1.45 25.63
N LEU A 186 5.93 -2.41 26.22
CA LEU A 186 5.17 -2.20 27.46
C LEU A 186 6.07 -1.78 28.62
N ARG A 187 7.25 -2.38 28.75
CA ARG A 187 8.23 -2.00 29.77
C ARG A 187 8.67 -0.54 29.62
N TYR A 188 9.03 -0.11 28.40
CA TYR A 188 9.41 1.27 28.15
C TYR A 188 8.26 2.24 28.44
N GLU A 189 7.03 1.83 28.13
CA GLU A 189 5.84 2.61 28.44
C GLU A 189 5.64 2.79 29.95
N VAL A 190 5.75 1.72 30.74
CA VAL A 190 5.63 1.80 32.21
C VAL A 190 6.70 2.72 32.80
N VAL A 191 7.95 2.60 32.35
CA VAL A 191 9.05 3.49 32.79
C VAL A 191 8.74 4.94 32.45
N TRP A 192 8.29 5.21 31.23
CA TRP A 192 7.91 6.55 30.80
C TRP A 192 6.75 7.13 31.63
N GLN A 193 5.76 6.31 32.01
CA GLN A 193 4.65 6.74 32.86
C GLN A 193 5.12 7.12 34.27
N VAL A 194 6.08 6.37 34.85
CA VAL A 194 6.70 6.71 36.13
C VAL A 194 7.48 8.02 36.02
N GLU A 195 8.27 8.22 34.97
CA GLU A 195 9.04 9.46 34.74
C GLU A 195 8.16 10.71 34.57
N LYS A 196 6.90 10.52 34.18
CA LYS A 196 5.90 11.58 34.02
C LYS A 196 5.00 11.77 35.24
N ASP A 197 5.27 11.07 36.34
CA ASP A 197 4.44 11.06 37.55
C ASP A 197 2.98 10.65 37.27
N ASN A 198 2.72 9.90 36.19
CA ASN A 198 1.39 9.40 35.84
C ASN A 198 1.00 8.16 36.67
N ILE A 199 1.99 7.41 37.13
CA ILE A 199 1.84 6.26 38.05
C ILE A 199 2.92 6.33 39.13
N SER A 200 2.66 5.74 40.29
CA SER A 200 3.64 5.66 41.37
C SER A 200 4.80 4.72 41.00
N VAL A 201 5.95 4.89 41.66
CA VAL A 201 7.11 4.02 41.48
C VAL A 201 6.78 2.59 41.91
N GLU A 202 6.01 2.44 42.98
CA GLU A 202 5.55 1.15 43.50
C GLU A 202 4.64 0.44 42.50
N ASP A 203 3.67 1.16 41.91
CA ASP A 203 2.77 0.60 40.88
C ASP A 203 3.55 0.22 39.62
N GLY A 204 4.51 1.05 39.21
CA GLY A 204 5.40 0.76 38.09
C GLY A 204 6.18 -0.54 38.31
N HIS A 205 6.77 -0.74 39.49
CA HIS A 205 7.45 -1.99 39.84
C HIS A 205 6.51 -3.19 39.84
N ALA A 206 5.29 -3.05 40.37
CA ALA A 206 4.29 -4.12 40.37
C ALA A 206 3.89 -4.53 38.93
N GLN A 207 3.66 -3.55 38.04
CA GLN A 207 3.34 -3.80 36.64
C GLN A 207 4.50 -4.49 35.90
N LEU A 208 5.75 -4.03 36.11
CA LEU A 208 6.92 -4.67 35.52
C LEU A 208 7.09 -6.11 35.99
N ALA A 209 6.90 -6.38 37.29
CA ALA A 209 6.93 -7.74 37.82
C ALA A 209 5.85 -8.64 37.19
N ALA A 210 4.66 -8.10 36.97
CA ALA A 210 3.57 -8.83 36.32
C ALA A 210 3.89 -9.19 34.86
N LEU A 211 4.53 -8.30 34.09
CA LEU A 211 4.91 -8.55 32.69
C LEU A 211 5.87 -9.75 32.51
N TYR A 212 6.71 -10.02 33.51
CA TYR A 212 7.64 -11.15 33.51
C TYR A 212 7.04 -12.45 34.07
N SER A 213 5.80 -12.41 34.56
CA SER A 213 5.13 -13.64 34.98
C SER A 213 4.88 -14.55 33.76
N PRO A 214 5.13 -15.87 33.86
CA PRO A 214 4.91 -16.79 32.75
C PRO A 214 3.49 -16.74 32.18
N ASP A 215 2.50 -16.50 33.03
CA ASP A 215 1.09 -16.47 32.65
C ASP A 215 0.77 -15.22 31.82
N VAL A 216 1.28 -14.05 32.22
CA VAL A 216 1.09 -12.80 31.45
C VAL A 216 1.86 -12.85 30.14
N TYR A 217 3.10 -13.35 30.16
CA TYR A 217 3.90 -13.50 28.94
C TYR A 217 3.18 -14.39 27.91
N ARG A 218 2.62 -15.54 28.36
CA ARG A 218 1.82 -16.42 27.49
C ARG A 218 0.52 -15.78 26.99
N GLY A 219 -0.04 -14.83 27.75
CA GLY A 219 -1.23 -14.07 27.35
C GLY A 219 -0.94 -13.00 26.28
N ILE A 220 0.32 -12.60 26.09
CA ILE A 220 0.68 -11.64 25.05
C ILE A 220 0.69 -12.35 23.70
N LEU A 221 -0.22 -11.90 22.83
CA LEU A 221 -0.30 -12.35 21.45
C LEU A 221 1.00 -11.98 20.72
N GLY A 222 1.70 -12.97 20.18
CA GLY A 222 2.88 -12.76 19.34
C GLY A 222 2.47 -12.40 17.92
N VAL A 223 2.83 -13.25 16.95
CA VAL A 223 2.43 -13.10 15.56
C VAL A 223 0.95 -13.48 15.42
N ASN A 224 0.21 -12.75 14.60
CA ASN A 224 -1.12 -13.16 14.18
C ASN A 224 -0.97 -14.25 13.13
N PHE A 225 -1.35 -15.48 13.47
CA PHE A 225 -1.33 -16.59 12.53
C PHE A 225 -2.44 -16.41 11.50
N ILE A 226 -2.04 -15.97 10.31
CA ILE A 226 -2.89 -15.74 9.14
C ILE A 226 -3.18 -17.10 8.47
N GLN A 227 -3.68 -18.06 9.24
CA GLN A 227 -4.17 -19.30 8.67
C GLN A 227 -5.43 -18.97 7.85
N ASP A 228 -5.41 -19.33 6.58
CA ASP A 228 -6.53 -19.20 5.65
C ASP A 228 -6.93 -17.77 5.23
N TRP A 229 -6.12 -16.73 5.53
CA TRP A 229 -6.49 -15.42 4.99
C TRP A 229 -6.18 -15.34 3.51
N ALA A 230 -7.14 -14.79 2.76
CA ALA A 230 -6.89 -14.34 1.40
C ALA A 230 -5.92 -13.14 1.42
N PRO A 231 -5.10 -12.95 0.35
CA PRO A 231 -4.18 -11.81 0.24
C PRO A 231 -4.84 -10.45 0.50
N THR A 232 -6.10 -10.28 0.08
CA THR A 232 -6.89 -9.06 0.28
C THR A 232 -7.19 -8.78 1.74
N MET A 233 -7.41 -9.80 2.58
CA MET A 233 -7.64 -9.60 4.01
C MET A 233 -6.35 -9.19 4.73
N THR A 234 -5.21 -9.79 4.33
CA THR A 234 -3.90 -9.36 4.82
C THR A 234 -3.60 -7.90 4.44
N GLY A 235 -3.93 -7.52 3.20
CA GLY A 235 -3.85 -6.12 2.75
C GLY A 235 -4.70 -5.19 3.61
N ALA A 236 -5.98 -5.52 3.85
CA ALA A 236 -6.87 -4.73 4.69
C ALA A 236 -6.39 -4.62 6.15
N TYR A 237 -5.84 -5.71 6.70
CA TYR A 237 -5.23 -5.72 8.03
C TYR A 237 -4.03 -4.76 8.12
N LEU A 238 -3.11 -4.83 7.15
CA LEU A 238 -1.96 -3.94 7.08
C LEU A 238 -2.38 -2.48 6.86
N GLU A 239 -3.35 -2.22 5.98
CA GLU A 239 -3.95 -0.90 5.77
C GLU A 239 -4.46 -0.30 7.07
N GLN A 240 -5.24 -1.07 7.84
CA GLN A 240 -5.75 -0.61 9.13
C GLN A 240 -4.62 -0.37 10.14
N LYS A 241 -3.60 -1.25 10.21
CA LYS A 241 -2.44 -1.11 11.10
C LYS A 241 -1.63 0.16 10.80
N TYR A 242 -1.47 0.50 9.51
CA TYR A 242 -0.66 1.62 9.05
C TYR A 242 -1.45 2.91 8.81
N ARG A 243 -2.79 2.86 8.85
CA ARG A 243 -3.68 3.98 8.47
C ARG A 243 -3.27 5.31 9.08
N HIS A 244 -3.06 5.35 10.39
CA HIS A 244 -2.71 6.60 11.07
C HIS A 244 -1.31 7.10 10.73
N VAL A 245 -0.33 6.19 10.68
CA VAL A 245 1.07 6.52 10.38
C VAL A 245 1.21 7.05 8.95
N LEU A 246 0.67 6.34 7.96
CA LEU A 246 0.81 6.73 6.56
C LEU A 246 -0.03 7.96 6.20
N ASN A 247 -1.20 8.17 6.83
CA ASN A 247 -1.95 9.41 6.64
C ASN A 247 -1.20 10.64 7.16
N LEU A 248 -0.58 10.55 8.34
CA LEU A 248 0.23 11.64 8.87
C LEU A 248 1.44 11.94 7.98
N GLU A 249 2.16 10.90 7.54
CA GLU A 249 3.28 11.09 6.60
C GLU A 249 2.83 11.72 5.28
N ARG A 250 1.65 11.33 4.77
CA ARG A 250 1.04 11.92 3.57
C ARG A 250 0.74 13.40 3.79
N GLU A 251 0.11 13.76 4.91
CA GLU A 251 -0.19 15.13 5.28
C GLU A 251 1.08 15.99 5.36
N GLU A 252 2.12 15.50 6.03
CA GLU A 252 3.42 16.17 6.14
C GLU A 252 4.11 16.38 4.79
N ALA A 253 4.10 15.35 3.94
CA ALA A 253 4.64 15.46 2.59
C ALA A 253 3.88 16.52 1.78
N THR A 254 2.55 16.58 1.89
CA THR A 254 1.75 17.61 1.21
C THR A 254 2.03 19.01 1.74
N PHE A 255 2.23 19.15 3.06
CA PHE A 255 2.56 20.41 3.71
C PHE A 255 3.94 20.90 3.25
N LYS A 256 4.94 20.03 3.29
CA LYS A 256 6.32 20.32 2.85
C LYS A 256 6.35 20.72 1.37
N ALA A 257 5.68 19.98 0.49
CA ALA A 257 5.60 20.32 -0.93
C ALA A 257 4.93 21.70 -1.17
N ARG A 258 3.92 22.07 -0.38
CA ARG A 258 3.31 23.41 -0.44
C ARG A 258 4.28 24.49 0.02
N GLN A 259 5.05 24.25 1.08
CA GLN A 259 6.04 25.18 1.60
C GLN A 259 7.18 25.42 0.59
N GLU A 260 7.72 24.35 0.00
CA GLU A 260 8.74 24.42 -1.04
C GLU A 260 8.26 25.21 -2.27
N ARG A 261 7.02 24.98 -2.72
CA ARG A 261 6.41 25.77 -3.81
C ARG A 261 6.29 27.26 -3.46
N ARG A 262 5.97 27.61 -2.21
CA ARG A 262 5.92 29.01 -1.76
C ARG A 262 7.31 29.63 -1.75
N GLN A 263 8.31 28.92 -1.24
CA GLN A 263 9.70 29.38 -1.23
C GLN A 263 10.27 29.56 -2.64
N ALA A 264 10.02 28.61 -3.55
CA ALA A 264 10.43 28.69 -4.95
C ALA A 264 9.82 29.92 -5.66
N LYS A 265 8.54 30.22 -5.40
CA LYS A 265 7.88 31.43 -5.92
C LYS A 265 8.50 32.72 -5.37
N LEU A 266 8.81 32.76 -4.07
CA LEU A 266 9.48 33.93 -3.46
C LEU A 266 10.90 34.13 -4.00
N LYS A 267 11.66 33.04 -4.17
CA LYS A 267 12.99 33.06 -4.78
C LYS A 267 12.94 33.56 -6.22
N SER A 268 12.06 32.99 -7.04
CA SER A 268 11.84 33.43 -8.43
C SER A 268 11.47 34.91 -8.52
N LYS A 269 10.61 35.42 -7.62
CA LYS A 269 10.26 36.85 -7.56
C LYS A 269 11.45 37.73 -7.17
N ARG A 270 12.29 37.28 -6.23
CA ARG A 270 13.51 37.98 -5.81
C ARG A 270 14.55 38.02 -6.94
N ASP A 271 14.73 36.91 -7.63
CA ASP A 271 15.63 36.81 -8.79
C ASP A 271 15.15 37.71 -9.94
N ALA A 272 13.83 37.82 -10.16
CA ALA A 272 13.27 38.76 -11.13
C ALA A 272 13.47 40.24 -10.76
N LEU A 273 13.49 40.58 -9.45
CA LEU A 273 13.75 41.94 -8.98
C LEU A 273 15.25 42.29 -9.03
N ASN A 274 16.11 41.34 -8.69
CA ASN A 274 17.57 41.54 -8.67
C ASN A 274 18.22 41.39 -10.05
N GLY A 275 17.60 40.57 -10.91
CA GLY A 275 18.04 40.31 -12.28
C GLY A 275 17.46 41.28 -13.30
N ALA A 276 16.74 42.33 -12.89
CA ALA A 276 16.49 43.47 -13.75
C ALA A 276 17.85 44.14 -14.00
N PRO A 277 18.47 43.97 -15.18
CA PRO A 277 19.66 44.72 -15.46
C PRO A 277 19.26 46.19 -15.41
N THR A 278 20.20 47.02 -14.98
CA THR A 278 20.26 48.46 -15.23
C THR A 278 20.35 48.73 -16.75
N ALA A 279 19.52 48.06 -17.55
CA ALA A 279 19.24 48.38 -18.93
C ALA A 279 18.43 49.66 -18.88
N VAL A 280 19.16 50.77 -18.93
CA VAL A 280 18.71 52.10 -19.34
C VAL A 280 17.45 51.97 -20.18
N GLN A 281 16.33 52.36 -19.57
CA GLN A 281 15.02 52.40 -20.21
C GLN A 281 15.11 53.29 -21.46
N ARG A 282 15.31 52.70 -22.62
CA ARG A 282 14.59 53.18 -23.81
C ARG A 282 13.17 52.69 -23.65
N LEU A 283 12.32 53.55 -23.08
CA LEU A 283 10.86 53.40 -23.07
C LEU A 283 10.39 52.97 -24.47
N PRO A 284 9.81 51.78 -24.65
CA PRO A 284 8.96 51.53 -25.79
C PRO A 284 7.56 52.00 -25.42
N ASP A 285 7.05 52.98 -26.15
CA ASP A 285 5.70 53.57 -26.15
C ASP A 285 4.51 52.58 -26.25
N ARG A 286 4.73 51.28 -26.13
CA ARG A 286 3.71 50.24 -26.32
C ARG A 286 2.66 50.14 -25.22
N ARG A 287 2.85 50.81 -24.06
CA ARG A 287 1.82 50.84 -23.00
C ARG A 287 0.62 51.74 -23.33
N ARG A 288 0.69 52.62 -24.33
CA ARG A 288 -0.49 53.38 -24.79
C ARG A 288 -1.47 52.57 -25.65
N ALA A 289 -1.07 51.44 -26.25
CA ALA A 289 -1.94 50.68 -27.16
C ALA A 289 -2.85 49.66 -26.47
N ARG A 290 -2.58 49.25 -25.22
CA ARG A 290 -3.42 48.27 -24.49
C ARG A 290 -4.52 48.88 -23.62
N ALA A 291 -4.43 50.17 -23.30
CA ALA A 291 -5.50 50.88 -22.60
C ALA A 291 -6.72 51.18 -23.50
N VAL A 292 -6.57 51.12 -24.83
CA VAL A 292 -7.67 51.43 -25.77
C VAL A 292 -8.51 50.21 -26.16
N ARG A 293 -7.99 48.97 -26.00
CA ARG A 293 -8.74 47.75 -26.38
C ARG A 293 -9.51 47.09 -25.23
N LYS A 294 -9.39 47.60 -24.00
CA LYS A 294 -10.14 47.10 -22.83
C LYS A 294 -11.28 48.03 -22.41
N ALA A 295 -11.75 48.88 -23.33
CA ALA A 295 -12.94 49.71 -23.17
C ALA A 295 -14.12 49.22 -24.04
N GLY A 296 -13.97 48.11 -24.78
CA GLY A 296 -14.96 47.65 -25.76
C GLY A 296 -15.65 46.31 -25.46
N HIS A 297 -15.37 45.64 -24.33
CA HIS A 297 -15.91 44.30 -24.09
C HIS A 297 -16.58 44.08 -22.72
N ASP A 298 -16.78 45.14 -21.92
CA ASP A 298 -17.48 45.05 -20.63
C ASP A 298 -18.90 45.66 -20.67
N ALA A 299 -19.63 45.45 -21.78
CA ALA A 299 -20.99 45.95 -21.94
C ALA A 299 -22.10 44.89 -21.87
N ASP A 300 -21.81 43.58 -21.77
CA ASP A 300 -22.88 42.58 -21.98
C ASP A 300 -22.86 41.34 -21.08
N SER A 301 -22.54 41.49 -19.79
CA SER A 301 -22.76 40.41 -18.82
C SER A 301 -23.00 40.96 -17.41
N LYS A 302 -24.12 41.67 -17.24
CA LYS A 302 -24.73 41.94 -15.93
C LYS A 302 -26.05 41.18 -15.82
N THR A 303 -25.98 39.97 -15.28
CA THR A 303 -27.09 39.32 -14.59
C THR A 303 -26.49 38.67 -13.33
N TYR A 304 -26.55 39.37 -12.20
CA TYR A 304 -27.56 39.14 -11.15
C TYR A 304 -27.34 37.82 -10.41
N ILE A 305 -26.48 37.80 -9.39
CA ILE A 305 -26.75 37.11 -8.12
C ILE A 305 -26.13 37.95 -7.00
N GLU A 306 -27.04 38.58 -6.26
CA GLU A 306 -26.84 39.29 -5.01
C GLU A 306 -26.92 38.26 -3.88
N ALA A 307 -25.86 38.13 -3.09
CA ALA A 307 -25.92 37.46 -1.80
C ALA A 307 -24.87 38.11 -0.89
N ASP A 308 -25.40 38.85 0.07
CA ASP A 308 -24.76 39.36 1.28
C ASP A 308 -23.67 38.43 1.81
N HIS A 309 -22.53 39.00 2.20
CA HIS A 309 -22.00 38.85 3.56
C HIS A 309 -20.93 39.92 3.83
N GLN A 310 -21.16 40.62 4.94
CA GLN A 310 -20.39 41.74 5.46
C GLN A 310 -18.95 41.32 5.82
N CYS A 311 -17.96 41.99 5.25
CA CYS A 311 -16.57 41.95 5.71
C CYS A 311 -16.32 43.11 6.68
N LEU A 312 -16.14 42.77 7.97
CA LEU A 312 -15.50 43.63 8.97
C LEU A 312 -13.98 43.72 8.71
N PRO A 313 -13.32 44.86 8.99
CA PRO A 313 -11.87 44.98 8.86
C PRO A 313 -11.19 44.44 10.12
N LYS A 314 -10.17 43.58 9.93
CA LYS A 314 -9.22 43.20 10.99
C LYS A 314 -7.87 43.84 10.70
N ASP A 315 -7.70 45.05 11.21
CA ASP A 315 -6.40 45.55 11.63
C ASP A 315 -6.29 45.32 13.14
N GLN A 316 -5.40 44.43 13.56
CA GLN A 316 -4.68 44.64 14.82
C GLN A 316 -3.36 43.86 14.82
N PRO A 317 -2.24 44.50 15.20
CA PRO A 317 -1.00 43.82 15.55
C PRO A 317 -1.07 43.35 17.02
N TRP A 318 0.01 42.69 17.49
CA TRP A 318 0.57 42.67 18.86
C TRP A 318 0.84 41.27 19.46
N MET A 319 2.04 41.21 20.04
CA MET A 319 2.42 40.60 21.32
C MET A 319 2.64 39.09 21.44
N GLN A 320 3.94 38.77 21.43
CA GLN A 320 4.58 37.88 22.40
C GLN A 320 3.99 38.07 23.81
N HIS A 321 3.61 36.97 24.48
CA HIS A 321 3.93 36.60 25.86
C HIS A 321 3.11 35.35 26.22
N SER A 322 3.83 34.25 26.54
CA SER A 322 3.24 33.03 27.10
C SER A 322 2.98 33.23 28.60
N PRO A 323 1.79 32.93 29.13
CA PRO A 323 1.59 32.90 30.57
C PRO A 323 2.08 31.58 31.17
N GLU A 324 2.88 31.68 32.22
CA GLU A 324 3.17 30.56 33.14
C GLU A 324 1.87 30.14 33.85
N TYR A 325 1.51 28.87 33.71
CA TYR A 325 0.39 28.26 34.41
C TYR A 325 0.91 27.62 35.71
N ARG A 326 0.48 28.15 36.86
CA ARG A 326 0.75 27.56 38.18
C ARG A 326 -0.52 26.88 38.67
N ALA A 327 -0.55 25.55 38.64
CA ALA A 327 -1.69 24.77 39.13
C ALA A 327 -1.56 24.54 40.64
N GLU A 328 -2.52 25.05 41.41
CA GLU A 328 -2.70 24.73 42.82
C GLU A 328 -3.47 23.40 42.95
N LEU A 329 -2.83 22.39 43.56
CA LEU A 329 -3.44 21.10 43.88
C LEU A 329 -4.27 21.19 45.16
N ARG A 330 -5.55 20.83 45.08
CA ARG A 330 -6.40 20.53 46.24
C ARG A 330 -6.36 19.03 46.55
N PRO A 331 -6.28 18.61 47.84
CA PRO A 331 -6.33 17.21 48.20
C PRO A 331 -7.75 16.74 48.51
N GLY A 332 -8.12 15.56 47.97
CA GLY A 332 -9.15 14.69 48.54
C GLY A 332 -10.36 14.41 47.66
N HIS A 333 -10.36 13.27 46.98
CA HIS A 333 -11.40 12.25 47.10
C HIS A 333 -11.01 10.98 46.31
N ARG A 334 -11.18 9.82 46.94
CA ARG A 334 -11.06 8.49 46.31
C ARG A 334 -12.11 8.32 45.20
N PRO A 335 -11.81 7.55 44.15
CA PRO A 335 -12.91 6.89 43.45
C PRO A 335 -12.65 5.40 43.16
N GLU A 336 -13.68 4.59 43.42
CA GLU A 336 -13.89 3.27 42.81
C GLU A 336 -14.16 3.46 41.31
N GLU A 337 -13.18 3.26 40.42
CA GLU A 337 -13.33 3.47 38.96
C GLU A 337 -12.91 2.27 38.09
N HIS A 338 -12.81 1.06 38.65
CA HIS A 338 -12.43 -0.12 37.85
C HIS A 338 -13.58 -0.74 37.03
N SER A 339 -14.77 -0.13 36.97
CA SER A 339 -15.95 -0.71 36.31
C SER A 339 -16.33 -0.05 34.97
N THR A 340 -15.85 1.15 34.66
CA THR A 340 -16.20 1.86 33.42
C THR A 340 -15.29 1.51 32.24
N THR A 341 -14.02 1.18 32.50
CA THR A 341 -13.02 0.89 31.44
C THR A 341 -13.26 -0.43 30.70
N VAL A 342 -13.87 -1.43 31.35
CA VAL A 342 -14.25 -2.70 30.70
C VAL A 342 -15.48 -2.53 29.79
N CYS A 343 -16.34 -1.54 30.05
CA CYS A 343 -17.52 -1.27 29.24
C CYS A 343 -17.17 -0.55 27.93
N GLU A 344 -16.23 0.40 27.97
CA GLU A 344 -15.78 1.16 26.79
C GLU A 344 -14.95 0.30 25.80
N GLN A 345 -14.19 -0.68 26.30
CA GLN A 345 -13.48 -1.64 25.44
C GLN A 345 -14.41 -2.51 24.59
N ASN A 346 -15.58 -2.87 25.12
CA ASN A 346 -16.57 -3.67 24.38
C ASN A 346 -17.27 -2.86 23.28
N ILE A 347 -17.42 -1.53 23.46
CA ILE A 347 -18.04 -0.65 22.45
C ILE A 347 -17.08 -0.45 21.27
N ALA A 348 -15.80 -0.23 21.52
CA ALA A 348 -14.80 -0.09 20.46
C ALA A 348 -14.59 -1.39 19.65
N GLN A 349 -14.69 -2.57 20.30
CA GLN A 349 -14.68 -3.85 19.60
C GLN A 349 -15.91 -4.07 18.71
N ALA A 350 -17.08 -3.58 19.14
CA ALA A 350 -18.31 -3.68 18.35
C ALA A 350 -18.26 -2.78 17.09
N GLU A 351 -17.69 -1.59 17.18
CA GLU A 351 -17.51 -0.68 16.03
C GLU A 351 -16.51 -1.23 15.00
N ASP A 352 -15.40 -1.82 15.45
CA ASP A 352 -14.43 -2.47 14.55
C ASP A 352 -15.01 -3.70 13.84
N MET A 353 -15.83 -4.49 14.55
CA MET A 353 -16.52 -5.63 13.95
C MET A 353 -17.57 -5.20 12.92
N LEU A 354 -18.30 -4.10 13.19
CA LEU A 354 -19.25 -3.51 12.23
C LEU A 354 -18.54 -2.94 11.00
N MET A 355 -17.39 -2.30 11.17
CA MET A 355 -16.58 -1.81 10.05
C MET A 355 -16.07 -2.97 9.17
N LEU A 356 -15.62 -4.07 9.78
CA LEU A 356 -15.16 -5.26 9.09
C LEU A 356 -16.29 -5.94 8.28
N LEU A 357 -17.48 -6.03 8.88
CA LEU A 357 -18.69 -6.55 8.21
C LEU A 357 -19.13 -5.67 7.04
N GLU A 358 -19.11 -4.35 7.21
CA GLU A 358 -19.47 -3.41 6.13
C GLU A 358 -18.47 -3.53 4.97
N TRP A 359 -17.19 -3.66 5.27
CA TRP A 359 -16.15 -3.87 4.27
C TRP A 359 -16.34 -5.19 3.52
N GLN A 360 -16.57 -6.31 4.23
CA GLN A 360 -16.87 -7.61 3.59
C GLN A 360 -18.08 -7.53 2.65
N MET A 361 -19.16 -6.86 3.06
CA MET A 361 -20.33 -6.65 2.21
C MET A 361 -20.04 -5.82 0.96
N LYS A 362 -19.14 -4.82 1.05
CA LYS A 362 -18.72 -4.02 -0.11
C LYS A 362 -17.87 -4.85 -1.06
N THR A 363 -16.91 -5.61 -0.55
CA THR A 363 -16.04 -6.48 -1.34
C THR A 363 -16.85 -7.59 -2.05
N GLN A 364 -17.82 -8.18 -1.36
CA GLN A 364 -18.75 -9.13 -1.97
C GLN A 364 -19.54 -8.48 -3.12
N ARG A 365 -20.11 -7.28 -2.93
CA ARG A 365 -20.82 -6.56 -4.00
C ARG A 365 -19.93 -6.25 -5.20
N VAL A 366 -18.67 -5.86 -4.98
CA VAL A 366 -17.71 -5.65 -6.08
C VAL A 366 -17.44 -6.95 -6.83
N SER A 367 -17.29 -8.06 -6.11
CA SER A 367 -17.08 -9.37 -6.72
C SER A 367 -18.28 -9.81 -7.57
N GLU A 368 -19.51 -9.65 -7.07
CA GLU A 368 -20.75 -9.95 -7.78
C GLU A 368 -20.90 -9.08 -9.03
N TYR A 369 -20.62 -7.78 -8.92
CA TYR A 369 -20.66 -6.87 -10.06
C TYR A 369 -19.59 -7.22 -11.11
N SER A 370 -18.38 -7.61 -10.68
CA SER A 370 -17.33 -8.08 -11.59
C SER A 370 -17.71 -9.39 -12.30
N GLY A 371 -18.42 -10.28 -11.61
CA GLY A 371 -18.98 -11.50 -12.18
C GLY A 371 -20.06 -11.20 -13.20
N TYR A 372 -20.97 -10.27 -12.89
CA TYR A 372 -21.99 -9.78 -13.82
C TYR A 372 -21.37 -9.19 -15.09
N LEU A 373 -20.36 -8.33 -14.97
CA LEU A 373 -19.68 -7.75 -16.14
C LEU A 373 -19.00 -8.81 -17.00
N ARG A 374 -18.36 -9.81 -16.38
CA ARG A 374 -17.78 -10.95 -17.10
C ARG A 374 -18.84 -11.80 -17.80
N ALA A 375 -19.94 -12.11 -17.13
CA ALA A 375 -21.05 -12.86 -17.72
C ALA A 375 -21.65 -12.13 -18.92
N ARG A 376 -21.79 -10.80 -18.82
CA ARG A 376 -22.31 -9.96 -19.91
C ARG A 376 -21.36 -9.88 -21.10
N ALA A 377 -20.05 -9.70 -20.85
CA ALA A 377 -19.04 -9.77 -21.92
C ALA A 377 -19.00 -11.16 -22.59
N GLY A 378 -19.23 -12.22 -21.82
CA GLY A 378 -19.43 -13.58 -22.33
C GLY A 378 -20.65 -13.73 -23.24
N GLN A 379 -21.79 -13.11 -22.89
CA GLN A 379 -22.97 -13.10 -23.76
C GLN A 379 -22.75 -12.28 -25.04
N ASP A 380 -22.14 -11.10 -24.94
CA ASP A 380 -21.88 -10.24 -26.10
C ASP A 380 -20.94 -10.93 -27.10
N SER A 381 -19.92 -11.64 -26.61
CA SER A 381 -19.03 -12.44 -27.45
C SER A 381 -19.73 -13.66 -28.08
N GLN A 382 -20.63 -14.34 -27.36
CA GLN A 382 -21.42 -15.43 -27.94
C GLN A 382 -22.38 -14.95 -29.03
N HIS A 383 -23.03 -13.80 -28.84
CA HIS A 383 -23.89 -13.20 -29.87
C HIS A 383 -23.10 -12.75 -31.11
N ALA A 384 -21.89 -12.22 -30.94
CA ALA A 384 -21.01 -11.88 -32.07
C ALA A 384 -20.61 -13.10 -32.91
N VAL A 385 -20.38 -14.25 -32.26
CA VAL A 385 -20.05 -15.52 -32.93
C VAL A 385 -21.27 -16.15 -33.62
N GLN A 386 -22.46 -16.07 -33.01
CA GLN A 386 -23.69 -16.57 -33.65
C GLN A 386 -24.09 -15.71 -34.86
N GLY A 387 -23.94 -14.39 -34.77
CA GLY A 387 -24.24 -13.48 -35.89
C GLY A 387 -23.31 -13.67 -37.10
N THR A 388 -22.15 -14.31 -36.94
CA THR A 388 -21.25 -14.64 -38.05
C THR A 388 -21.48 -16.03 -38.64
N GLN A 389 -22.22 -16.92 -37.96
CA GLN A 389 -22.60 -18.23 -38.50
C GLN A 389 -23.86 -18.19 -39.36
N ASP A 390 -24.81 -17.31 -39.03
CA ASP A 390 -26.05 -17.17 -39.81
C ASP A 390 -25.87 -16.41 -41.14
N SER A 391 -24.70 -15.80 -41.38
CA SER A 391 -24.42 -15.07 -42.64
C SER A 391 -23.68 -15.92 -43.70
N VAL A 392 -23.45 -17.21 -43.48
CA VAL A 392 -22.60 -18.05 -44.35
C VAL A 392 -23.38 -19.18 -45.05
N THR A 393 -24.69 -19.33 -44.81
CA THR A 393 -25.43 -20.52 -45.29
C THR A 393 -26.43 -20.31 -46.43
N ASP A 394 -26.58 -19.12 -47.03
CA ASP A 394 -27.67 -18.90 -48.02
C ASP A 394 -27.26 -18.56 -49.47
N ASP A 395 -26.00 -18.76 -49.90
CA ASP A 395 -25.60 -18.52 -51.30
C ASP A 395 -24.79 -19.67 -51.92
N PHE A 396 -25.27 -20.91 -51.80
CA PHE A 396 -24.70 -22.05 -52.52
C PHE A 396 -25.76 -22.88 -53.27
N VAL A 397 -26.35 -22.28 -54.32
CA VAL A 397 -27.06 -23.02 -55.38
C VAL A 397 -26.58 -22.55 -56.77
N SER A 398 -25.57 -23.26 -57.27
CA SER A 398 -25.51 -23.88 -58.62
C SER A 398 -25.50 -23.05 -59.93
N PRO A 399 -25.04 -23.64 -61.06
CA PRO A 399 -23.99 -23.03 -61.88
C PRO A 399 -24.37 -22.76 -63.34
N SER A 400 -23.69 -21.80 -63.96
CA SER A 400 -23.62 -21.69 -65.43
C SER A 400 -22.40 -20.91 -65.89
N TYR A 401 -21.48 -21.62 -66.56
CA TYR A 401 -20.47 -21.06 -67.48
C TYR A 401 -21.18 -20.48 -68.73
N PRO A 402 -20.66 -19.43 -69.40
CA PRO A 402 -19.61 -19.61 -70.41
C PRO A 402 -18.53 -18.52 -70.52
N THR A 403 -17.31 -18.99 -70.80
CA THR A 403 -16.30 -18.53 -71.78
C THR A 403 -16.02 -17.02 -72.08
N LEU A 404 -14.74 -16.66 -71.82
CA LEU A 404 -13.79 -15.83 -72.60
C LEU A 404 -14.08 -14.34 -72.89
N SER A 405 -13.22 -13.46 -72.35
CA SER A 405 -12.14 -12.82 -73.14
C SER A 405 -11.32 -11.77 -72.36
N ARG A 406 -10.01 -12.02 -72.31
CA ARG A 406 -8.94 -11.10 -72.78
C ARG A 406 -8.94 -9.66 -72.25
N GLY A 407 -7.99 -9.39 -71.37
CA GLY A 407 -7.14 -8.21 -71.46
C GLY A 407 -7.06 -7.33 -70.22
N GLY A 408 -5.82 -7.11 -69.75
CA GLY A 408 -5.45 -5.82 -69.18
C GLY A 408 -5.06 -5.81 -67.71
N ASN A 409 -3.75 -5.95 -67.49
CA ASN A 409 -2.92 -5.15 -66.59
C ASN A 409 -3.35 -4.91 -65.13
N GLY A 410 -2.46 -5.34 -64.22
CA GLY A 410 -2.15 -4.56 -63.03
C GLY A 410 -2.40 -5.27 -61.70
N GLY A 411 -1.72 -6.38 -61.46
CA GLY A 411 -1.61 -6.97 -60.13
C GLY A 411 -0.16 -7.37 -59.89
N GLU A 412 0.46 -6.80 -58.86
CA GLU A 412 1.25 -7.52 -57.87
C GLU A 412 1.68 -6.55 -56.76
N PHE A 413 0.82 -6.46 -55.75
CA PHE A 413 1.25 -6.16 -54.39
C PHE A 413 1.93 -7.42 -53.86
N ASN A 414 3.22 -7.33 -53.60
CA ASN A 414 3.94 -8.38 -52.89
C ASN A 414 4.92 -7.79 -51.89
N HIS A 415 4.93 -8.43 -50.73
CA HIS A 415 5.95 -8.45 -49.69
C HIS A 415 6.19 -7.19 -48.85
N ALA A 416 5.61 -7.26 -47.64
CA ALA A 416 6.20 -6.73 -46.44
C ALA A 416 7.57 -7.39 -46.18
N SER A 417 8.63 -6.60 -46.25
CA SER A 417 9.93 -6.84 -45.62
C SER A 417 10.42 -5.50 -45.08
N THR A 418 10.56 -5.34 -43.77
CA THR A 418 11.84 -5.52 -43.03
C THR A 418 12.90 -4.49 -43.44
N TYR A 419 13.46 -3.84 -42.41
CA TYR A 419 14.59 -2.89 -42.38
C TYR A 419 14.27 -1.40 -42.45
N TYR A 420 14.31 -0.75 -41.28
CA TYR A 420 15.28 0.31 -40.96
C TYR A 420 15.21 0.63 -39.46
N SER A 421 16.20 0.16 -38.69
CA SER A 421 16.88 1.01 -37.70
C SER A 421 18.11 0.28 -37.16
N GLN A 422 19.22 0.55 -37.81
CA GLN A 422 20.58 0.28 -37.35
C GLN A 422 21.07 1.58 -36.74
N TYR A 423 21.35 1.61 -35.43
CA TYR A 423 22.39 2.43 -34.79
C TYR A 423 22.37 2.18 -33.28
N MET A 424 23.37 1.45 -32.79
CA MET A 424 24.19 1.72 -31.60
C MET A 424 24.89 0.42 -31.23
N GLU A 425 26.14 0.33 -31.67
CA GLU A 425 27.15 -0.53 -31.05
C GLU A 425 27.36 -0.08 -29.61
N PHE A 426 27.25 -1.01 -28.65
CA PHE A 426 28.16 -1.23 -27.52
C PHE A 426 27.89 -2.60 -26.90
#